data_AF-A0A8J6WD24-F1
#
_entry.id   AF-A0A8J6WD24-F1
#
_cell.length_a   1.000
_cell.length_b   1.000
_cell.length_c   1.000
_cell.angle_alpha   90.00
_cell.angle_beta   90.00
_cell.angle_gamma   90.00
#
_symmetry.space_group_name_H-M   'P 1'
#
loop_
_entity.id
_entity.type
_entity.pdbx_description
1 polymer ?
#
loop_
_entity_poly.entity_id
_entity_poly.type
_entity_poly.pdbx_seq_one_letter_code
_entity_poly.pdbx_strand_id
1 'polypeptide(L)'
;MRWGDWNFNASNLTLNHTVEGYEIDLEEINSSAEMLDWIFQVRNKQWGTPQVLFDLITAFEEILKPQSNYCSFGVDKRANGSELAKSFAKKHRKE
;
A
#
# COMPACT_ATOMS: atom_id res chain seq x y z
N MET A 1 0.09 -2.55 -12.19
CA MET A 1 0.27 -3.76 -11.35
C MET A 1 -1.00 -3.95 -10.53
N ARG A 2 -1.39 -5.20 -10.31
CA ARG A 2 -2.68 -5.56 -9.72
C ARG A 2 -2.53 -6.73 -8.75
N TRP A 3 -3.18 -6.64 -7.59
CA TRP A 3 -3.27 -7.68 -6.57
C TRP A 3 -4.74 -7.86 -6.22
N GLY A 4 -5.36 -8.95 -6.68
CA GLY A 4 -6.81 -9.12 -6.57
C GLY A 4 -7.57 -7.92 -7.14
N ASP A 5 -8.38 -7.25 -6.32
CA ASP A 5 -9.14 -6.04 -6.70
C ASP A 5 -8.39 -4.73 -6.45
N TRP A 6 -7.14 -4.78 -6.00
CA TRP A 6 -6.28 -3.60 -5.86
C TRP A 6 -5.46 -3.36 -7.12
N ASN A 7 -5.48 -2.14 -7.64
CA ASN A 7 -4.68 -1.71 -8.78
C ASN A 7 -3.84 -0.48 -8.42
N PHE A 8 -2.53 -0.56 -8.67
CA PHE A 8 -1.64 0.58 -8.47
C PHE A 8 -1.77 1.58 -9.62
N ASN A 9 -2.11 2.83 -9.27
CA ASN A 9 -2.17 3.96 -10.16
C ASN A 9 -0.88 4.79 -10.06
N ALA A 10 0.04 4.57 -11.01
CA ALA A 10 1.34 5.24 -11.01
C ALA A 10 1.28 6.76 -11.27
N SER A 11 0.18 7.29 -11.80
CA SER A 11 0.03 8.72 -12.05
C SER A 11 -0.29 9.49 -10.78
N ASN A 12 -1.11 8.89 -9.91
CA ASN A 12 -1.56 9.48 -8.66
C ASN A 12 -0.87 8.89 -7.42
N LEU A 13 -0.02 7.87 -7.60
CA LEU A 13 0.65 7.14 -6.52
C LEU A 13 -0.34 6.51 -5.52
N THR A 14 -1.47 6.06 -6.04
CA THR A 14 -2.55 5.50 -5.23
C THR A 14 -2.72 4.01 -5.47
N LEU A 15 -3.30 3.32 -4.48
CA LEU A 15 -3.76 1.94 -4.60
C LEU A 15 -5.29 1.93 -4.62
N ASN A 16 -5.86 1.52 -5.76
CA ASN A 16 -7.28 1.67 -6.03
C ASN A 16 -7.99 0.32 -5.93
N HIS A 17 -9.00 0.22 -5.07
CA HIS A 17 -9.89 -0.93 -5.01
C HIS A 17 -10.94 -0.82 -6.12
N THR A 18 -10.78 -1.60 -7.19
CA THR A 18 -11.52 -1.43 -8.45
C THR A 18 -13.02 -1.69 -8.33
N VAL A 19 -13.43 -2.56 -7.40
CA VAL A 19 -14.84 -2.93 -7.21
C VAL A 19 -15.59 -1.86 -6.40
N GLU A 20 -14.94 -1.28 -5.41
CA GLU A 20 -15.58 -0.39 -4.42
C GLU A 20 -15.32 1.09 -4.72
N GLY A 21 -14.49 1.40 -5.72
CA GLY A 21 -14.10 2.77 -6.05
C GLY A 21 -13.35 3.46 -4.91
N TYR A 22 -12.65 2.68 -4.07
CA TYR A 22 -11.93 3.17 -2.91
C TYR A 22 -10.46 3.41 -3.26
N GLU A 23 -9.88 4.48 -2.70
CA GLU A 23 -8.49 4.88 -2.97
C GLU A 23 -7.70 4.95 -1.66
N ILE A 24 -6.48 4.43 -1.69
CA ILE A 24 -5.47 4.63 -0.65
C ILE A 24 -4.37 5.48 -1.26
N ASP A 25 -4.15 6.67 -0.70
CA ASP A 25 -3.03 7.53 -1.06
C ASP A 25 -1.74 7.03 -0.38
N LEU A 26 -0.79 6.55 -1.18
CA LEU A 26 0.48 6.03 -0.64
C LEU A 26 1.40 7.17 -0.16
N GLU A 27 1.15 8.42 -0.53
CA GLU A 27 1.90 9.58 -0.06
C GLU A 27 1.63 9.88 1.42
N GLU A 28 0.50 9.42 1.96
CA GLU A 28 0.12 9.58 3.38
C GLU A 28 0.74 8.51 4.30
N ILE A 29 1.36 7.46 3.74
CA ILE A 29 1.89 6.34 4.52
C ILE A 29 3.38 6.57 4.83
N ASN A 30 3.66 7.24 5.95
CA ASN A 30 5.00 7.69 6.35
C ASN A 30 5.50 7.02 7.65
N SER A 31 4.74 6.07 8.21
CA SER A 31 5.05 5.28 9.41
C SER A 31 4.28 3.97 9.45
N SER A 32 4.72 3.07 10.32
CA SER A 32 4.02 1.79 10.55
C SER A 32 2.60 2.01 11.06
N ALA A 33 2.39 3.04 11.88
CA ALA A 33 1.08 3.39 12.42
C ALA A 33 0.09 3.82 11.32
N GLU A 34 0.50 4.71 10.42
CA GLU A 34 -0.34 5.14 9.27
C GLU A 34 -0.65 3.95 8.33
N MET A 35 0.31 3.04 8.12
CA MET A 35 0.07 1.82 7.34
C MET A 35 -0.96 0.90 8.01
N LEU A 36 -0.82 0.68 9.33
CA LEU A 36 -1.76 -0.14 10.10
C LEU A 36 -3.17 0.47 10.11
N ASP A 37 -3.27 1.80 10.18
CA ASP A 37 -4.55 2.50 10.11
C ASP A 37 -5.31 2.14 8.84
N TRP A 38 -4.66 2.20 7.67
CA TRP A 38 -5.27 1.75 6.41
C TRP A 38 -5.70 0.29 6.42
N ILE A 39 -4.87 -0.62 6.94
CA ILE A 39 -5.19 -2.05 7.03
C ILE A 39 -6.44 -2.28 7.87
N PHE A 40 -6.50 -1.67 9.06
CA PHE A 40 -7.64 -1.82 9.96
C PHE A 40 -8.88 -1.06 9.45
N GLN A 41 -8.71 0.09 8.80
CA GLN A 41 -9.79 0.82 8.15
C GLN A 41 -10.45 -0.04 7.07
N VAL A 42 -9.66 -0.67 6.20
CA VAL A 42 -10.17 -1.60 5.17
C VAL A 42 -10.85 -2.81 5.81
N ARG A 43 -10.25 -3.41 6.85
CA ARG A 43 -10.86 -4.53 7.59
C ARG A 43 -12.24 -4.18 8.15
N ASN A 44 -12.42 -2.94 8.60
CA ASN A 44 -13.68 -2.48 9.18
C ASN A 44 -14.74 -2.11 8.12
N LYS A 45 -14.44 -2.21 6.82
CA LYS A 45 -15.43 -2.07 5.75
C LYS A 45 -16.20 -3.37 5.55
N GLN A 46 -17.43 -3.27 5.07
CA GLN A 46 -18.29 -4.44 4.77
C GLN A 46 -17.67 -5.36 3.70
N TRP A 47 -16.82 -4.81 2.84
CA TRP A 47 -16.11 -5.53 1.78
C TRP A 47 -14.68 -5.96 2.19
N GLY A 48 -14.25 -5.69 3.43
CA GLY A 48 -12.92 -6.00 3.97
C GLY A 48 -12.70 -7.49 4.27
N THR A 49 -12.85 -8.34 3.26
CA THR A 49 -12.69 -9.80 3.37
C THR A 49 -11.23 -10.19 3.66
N PRO A 50 -10.97 -11.43 4.15
CA PRO A 50 -9.61 -11.92 4.33
C PRO A 50 -8.75 -11.84 3.05
N GLN A 51 -9.35 -12.12 1.88
CA GLN A 51 -8.65 -12.04 0.61
C GLN A 51 -8.28 -10.60 0.24
N VAL A 52 -9.21 -9.65 0.40
CA VAL A 52 -8.95 -8.22 0.16
C VAL A 52 -7.79 -7.70 1.01
N LEU A 53 -7.70 -8.13 2.27
CA LEU A 53 -6.60 -7.77 3.15
C LEU A 53 -5.28 -8.45 2.77
N PHE A 54 -5.32 -9.72 2.38
CA PHE A 54 -4.12 -10.42 1.90
C PHE A 54 -3.53 -9.70 0.68
N ASP A 55 -4.37 -9.33 -0.28
CA ASP A 55 -3.94 -8.63 -1.48
C ASP A 55 -3.44 -7.21 -1.16
N LEU A 56 -4.07 -6.49 -0.22
CA LEU A 56 -3.60 -5.20 0.26
C LEU A 56 -2.22 -5.27 0.91
N ILE A 57 -2.02 -6.24 1.81
CA ILE A 57 -0.75 -6.44 2.52
C ILE A 57 0.35 -6.82 1.52
N THR A 58 0.03 -7.67 0.54
CA THR A 58 0.96 -8.04 -0.54
C THR A 58 1.35 -6.82 -1.37
N ALA A 59 0.39 -5.96 -1.73
CA ALA A 59 0.67 -4.72 -2.45
C ALA A 59 1.58 -3.78 -1.62
N PHE A 60 1.32 -3.62 -0.33
CA PHE A 60 2.19 -2.85 0.57
C PHE A 60 3.59 -3.45 0.69
N GLU A 61 3.71 -4.78 0.74
CA GLU A 61 5.00 -5.45 0.78
C GLU A 61 5.86 -5.13 -0.45
N GLU A 62 5.26 -5.21 -1.64
CA GLU A 62 5.97 -4.96 -2.90
C GLU A 62 6.30 -3.47 -3.12
N ILE A 63 5.34 -2.58 -2.84
CA ILE A 63 5.46 -1.14 -3.11
C ILE A 63 6.30 -0.44 -2.04
N LEU A 64 5.96 -0.65 -0.77
CA LEU A 64 6.48 0.11 0.36
C LEU A 64 7.58 -0.62 1.13
N LYS A 65 7.66 -1.95 1.01
CA LYS A 65 8.64 -2.79 1.72
C LYS A 65 8.70 -2.47 3.22
N PRO A 66 7.58 -2.65 3.96
CA PRO A 66 7.45 -2.27 5.36
C PRO A 66 8.57 -2.82 6.24
N GLN A 67 8.95 -4.09 6.03
CA GLN A 67 10.00 -4.71 6.83
C GLN A 67 11.33 -3.97 6.75
N SER A 68 11.74 -3.45 5.59
CA SER A 68 13.01 -2.72 5.47
C SER A 68 12.88 -1.24 5.81
N ASN A 69 11.76 -0.61 5.43
CA ASN A 69 11.62 0.84 5.42
C ASN A 69 10.88 1.40 6.64
N TYR A 70 9.94 0.64 7.22
CA TYR A 70 9.04 1.12 8.27
C TYR A 70 9.25 0.42 9.61
N CYS A 71 9.54 -0.89 9.63
CA CYS A 71 9.51 -1.68 10.87
C CYS A 71 10.67 -2.67 11.06
N SER A 72 11.82 -2.42 10.42
CA SER A 72 12.95 -3.35 10.50
C SER A 72 13.42 -3.55 11.94
N PHE A 73 13.72 -4.80 12.32
CA PHE A 73 14.11 -5.18 13.69
C PHE A 73 13.06 -4.79 14.75
N GLY A 74 11.79 -4.61 14.35
CA GLY A 74 10.72 -4.20 15.26
C GLY A 74 10.78 -2.74 15.69
N VAL A 75 11.62 -1.92 15.05
CA VAL A 75 11.75 -0.48 15.33
C VAL A 75 10.86 0.29 14.38
N ASP A 76 9.99 1.15 14.92
CA ASP A 76 9.20 2.06 14.10
C ASP A 76 10.10 3.13 13.48
N LYS A 77 10.07 3.20 12.16
CA LYS A 77 10.85 4.12 11.32
C LYS A 77 9.90 5.00 10.54
N ARG A 78 10.29 6.26 10.40
CA ARG A 78 9.64 7.16 9.44
C ARG A 78 10.21 6.87 8.05
N ALA A 79 9.32 6.74 7.08
CA ALA A 79 9.63 6.60 5.67
C ALA A 79 8.89 7.66 4.86
N ASN A 80 9.20 7.76 3.56
CA ASN A 80 8.50 8.63 2.63
C ASN A 80 7.74 7.75 1.63
N GLY A 81 6.43 7.59 1.86
CA GLY A 81 5.59 6.74 1.02
C GLY A 81 5.56 7.18 -0.45
N SER A 82 5.60 8.50 -0.69
CA SER A 82 5.68 9.09 -2.04
C SER A 82 6.95 8.66 -2.77
N GLU A 83 8.13 8.73 -2.11
CA GLU A 83 9.40 8.32 -2.73
C GLU A 83 9.45 6.83 -3.06
N LEU A 84 8.90 5.99 -2.18
CA LEU A 84 8.84 4.55 -2.38
C LEU A 84 7.90 4.17 -3.53
N ALA A 85 6.69 4.75 -3.56
CA ALA A 85 5.73 4.56 -4.64
C ALA A 85 6.28 5.05 -6.00
N LYS A 86 6.95 6.22 -6.03
CA LYS A 86 7.63 6.73 -7.23
C LYS A 86 8.74 5.79 -7.71
N SER A 87 9.53 5.25 -6.79
CA SER A 87 10.60 4.30 -7.10
C SER A 87 10.04 3.00 -7.69
N PHE A 88 8.95 2.50 -7.13
CA PHE A 88 8.23 1.34 -7.62
C PHE A 88 7.63 1.58 -9.02
N ALA A 89 6.98 2.71 -9.24
CA ALA A 89 6.47 3.13 -10.55
C ALA A 89 7.58 3.20 -11.61
N LYS A 90 8.75 3.78 -11.26
CA LYS A 90 9.89 3.88 -12.17
C LYS A 90 10.45 2.52 -12.56
N LYS A 91 10.50 1.58 -11.62
CA LYS A 91 11.00 0.21 -11.87
C LYS A 91 10.14 -0.55 -12.88
N HIS A 92 8.82 -0.35 -12.84
CA HIS A 92 7.86 -1.10 -13.64
C HIS A 92 7.27 -0.31 -14.83
N ARG A 93 7.82 0.87 -15.15
CA ARG A 93 7.52 1.61 -16.41
C ARG A 93 8.27 1.06 -17.63
N LYS A 94 9.15 0.06 -17.44
CA LYS A 94 10.05 -0.48 -18.48
C LYS A 94 9.65 -1.87 -18.98
N GLU A 95 8.49 -2.36 -18.59
CA GLU A 95 7.85 -3.59 -19.10
C GLU A 95 6.60 -3.21 -19.90
#